data_AF-A0A1G0XRB4-F1
#
_entry.id   AF-A0A1G0XRB4-F1
#
_cell.length_a   1.000
_cell.length_b   1.000
_cell.length_c   1.000
_cell.angle_alpha   90.00
_cell.angle_beta   90.00
_cell.angle_gamma   90.00
#
_symmetry.space_group_name_H-M   'P 1'
#
loop_
_entity.id
_entity.type
_entity.pdbx_description
1 polymer ?
#
loop_
_entity_poly.entity_id
_entity_poly.type
_entity_poly.pdbx_seq_one_letter_code
_entity_poly.pdbx_strand_id
1 'polypeptide(L)'
;MKDIFQKGVELLPVVSLAVFGGLTRTLVGKNLKERYNWRIGITEMVIAGFAGVVLHLLMSEYNISEGYKSAAIALSGYSAREVLGLLRTGLLKKISGGK
;
A
#
# COMPACT_ATOMS: atom_id res chain seq x y z
N MET A 1 20.63 13.47 7.92
CA MET A 1 19.36 13.46 8.70
C MET A 1 18.26 14.31 8.04
N LYS A 2 18.56 15.53 7.58
CA LYS A 2 17.59 16.39 6.85
C LYS A 2 17.00 15.73 5.58
N ASP A 3 17.81 15.05 4.77
CA ASP A 3 17.32 14.42 3.51
C ASP A 3 16.32 13.28 3.74
N ILE A 4 16.50 12.49 4.81
CA ILE A 4 15.59 11.39 5.15
C ILE A 4 14.25 11.96 5.62
N PHE A 5 14.29 13.04 6.39
CA PHE A 5 13.09 13.73 6.84
C PHE A 5 12.31 14.32 5.67
N GLN A 6 13.02 14.92 4.71
CA GLN A 6 12.42 15.51 3.51
C GLN A 6 11.75 14.46 2.63
N LYS A 7 12.42 13.31 2.39
CA LYS A 7 11.82 12.16 1.71
C LYS A 7 10.63 11.57 2.47
N GLY A 8 10.67 11.60 3.80
CA GLY A 8 9.53 11.18 4.63
C GLY A 8 8.30 12.06 4.43
N VAL A 9 8.51 13.38 4.31
CA VAL A 9 7.42 14.34 4.06
C VAL A 9 6.85 14.19 2.64
N GLU A 10 7.68 13.88 1.64
CA GLU A 10 7.23 13.61 0.27
C GLU A 10 6.34 12.35 0.17
N LEU A 11 6.61 11.34 0.99
CA LEU A 11 5.81 10.11 1.05
C LEU A 11 4.53 10.24 1.88
N LEU A 12 4.37 11.33 2.63
CA LEU A 12 3.23 11.57 3.49
C LEU A 12 1.88 11.49 2.74
N PRO A 13 1.68 12.15 1.57
CA PRO A 13 0.45 12.01 0.78
C PRO A 13 0.22 10.57 0.30
N VAL A 14 1.27 9.84 -0.09
CA VAL A 14 1.19 8.44 -0.53
C VAL A 14 0.71 7.56 0.62
N VAL A 15 1.31 7.71 1.79
CA VAL A 15 0.95 6.95 2.99
C VAL A 15 -0.48 7.30 3.40
N SER A 16 -0.88 8.57 3.39
CA SER A 16 -2.25 8.98 3.72
C SER A 16 -3.29 8.36 2.79
N LEU A 17 -3.05 8.39 1.47
CA LEU A 17 -3.94 7.77 0.48
C LEU A 17 -4.05 6.25 0.67
N ALA A 18 -2.93 5.58 0.89
CA ALA A 18 -2.93 4.14 1.10
C ALA A 18 -3.59 3.74 2.43
N VAL A 19 -3.31 4.47 3.51
CA VAL A 19 -3.99 4.28 4.80
C VAL A 19 -5.50 4.51 4.67
N PHE A 20 -5.94 5.49 3.88
CA PHE A 20 -7.36 5.70 3.60
C PHE A 20 -8.01 4.50 2.89
N GLY A 21 -7.32 3.88 1.93
CA GLY A 21 -7.75 2.61 1.34
C GLY A 21 -7.87 1.50 2.38
N GLY A 22 -6.87 1.37 3.26
CA GLY A 22 -6.89 0.38 4.35
C GLY A 22 -8.03 0.60 5.34
N LEU A 23 -8.30 1.85 5.73
CA LEU A 23 -9.46 2.24 6.54
C LEU A 23 -10.77 1.83 5.89
N THR A 24 -10.90 2.03 4.57
CA THR A 24 -12.08 1.61 3.82
C THR A 24 -12.27 0.09 3.89
N ARG A 25 -11.20 -0.71 3.75
CA ARG A 25 -11.26 -2.17 3.90
C ARG A 25 -11.67 -2.59 5.31
N THR A 26 -11.15 -1.92 6.34
CA THR A 26 -11.51 -2.15 7.74
C THR A 26 -12.99 -1.87 8.01
N LEU A 27 -13.53 -0.77 7.46
CA LEU A 27 -14.95 -0.43 7.58
C LEU A 27 -15.85 -1.48 6.89
N VAL A 28 -15.47 -1.92 5.69
CA VAL A 28 -16.18 -3.00 4.98
C VAL A 28 -16.12 -4.30 5.78
N GLY A 29 -14.96 -4.67 6.32
CA GLY A 29 -14.81 -5.88 7.15
C GLY A 29 -15.67 -5.87 8.41
N LYS A 30 -15.80 -4.71 9.06
CA LYS A 30 -16.70 -4.51 10.20
C LYS A 30 -18.17 -4.74 9.80
N ASN A 31 -18.60 -4.25 8.64
CA ASN A 31 -19.95 -4.47 8.13
C ASN A 31 -20.22 -5.95 7.77
N LEU A 32 -19.17 -6.67 7.32
CA LEU A 32 -19.23 -8.10 7.00
C LEU A 32 -19.13 -9.02 8.24
N LYS A 33 -19.14 -8.47 9.47
CA LYS A 33 -18.97 -9.20 10.74
C LYS A 33 -17.65 -10.00 10.81
N GLU A 34 -16.61 -9.56 10.12
CA GLU A 34 -15.26 -10.11 10.31
C GLU A 34 -14.81 -9.86 11.77
N ARG A 35 -13.98 -10.76 12.34
CA ARG A 35 -13.46 -10.59 13.71
C ARG A 35 -12.61 -9.31 13.78
N TYR A 36 -13.18 -8.25 14.32
CA TYR A 36 -12.51 -6.96 14.44
C TYR A 36 -11.99 -6.72 15.86
N ASN A 37 -10.73 -6.30 15.96
CA ASN A 37 -10.12 -5.74 17.17
C ASN A 37 -9.34 -4.49 16.76
N TRP A 38 -9.30 -3.46 17.61
CA TRP A 38 -8.56 -2.24 17.34
C TRP A 38 -7.09 -2.48 17.00
N ARG A 39 -6.46 -3.48 17.63
CA ARG A 39 -5.09 -3.88 17.27
C ARG A 39 -4.96 -4.36 15.83
N ILE A 40 -5.98 -5.05 15.32
CA ILE A 40 -6.03 -5.53 13.93
C ILE A 40 -6.15 -4.33 12.99
N GLY A 41 -7.07 -3.40 13.27
CA GLY A 41 -7.26 -2.19 12.45
C GLY A 41 -5.97 -1.36 12.33
N ILE A 42 -5.28 -1.10 13.44
CA ILE A 42 -4.00 -0.37 13.42
C ILE A 42 -2.95 -1.13 12.59
N THR A 43 -2.86 -2.44 12.76
CA THR A 43 -1.90 -3.27 12.00
C THR A 43 -2.21 -3.21 10.50
N GLU A 44 -3.48 -3.25 10.11
CA GLU A 44 -3.88 -3.15 8.70
C GLU A 44 -3.58 -1.78 8.10
N MET A 45 -3.74 -0.69 8.86
CA MET A 45 -3.34 0.64 8.41
C MET A 45 -1.83 0.74 8.14
N VAL A 46 -1.00 0.14 9.01
CA VAL A 46 0.46 0.09 8.81
C VAL A 46 0.82 -0.69 7.54
N ILE A 47 0.19 -1.85 7.33
CA ILE A 47 0.41 -2.68 6.15
C ILE A 47 -0.06 -1.96 4.88
N ALA A 48 -1.20 -1.27 4.93
CA ALA A 48 -1.73 -0.47 3.82
C ALA A 48 -0.77 0.66 3.44
N GLY A 49 -0.28 1.42 4.42
CA GLY A 49 0.75 2.45 4.19
C GLY A 49 2.00 1.89 3.52
N PHE A 50 2.48 0.73 4.01
CA PHE A 50 3.64 0.05 3.43
C PHE A 50 3.39 -0.39 1.98
N ALA A 51 2.24 -1.01 1.69
CA ALA A 51 1.86 -1.42 0.34
C ALA A 51 1.80 -0.22 -0.63
N GLY A 52 1.25 0.91 -0.18
CA GLY A 52 1.20 2.15 -0.96
C GLY A 52 2.57 2.72 -1.28
N VAL A 53 3.51 2.71 -0.33
CA VAL A 53 4.90 3.14 -0.56
C VAL A 53 5.58 2.23 -1.57
N VAL A 54 5.46 0.91 -1.42
CA VAL A 54 6.06 -0.04 -2.37
C VAL A 54 5.50 0.17 -3.78
N LEU A 55 4.17 0.33 -3.91
CA LEU A 55 3.55 0.56 -5.21
C LEU A 55 3.94 1.90 -5.82
N HIS A 56 4.02 2.96 -5.00
CA HIS A 56 4.50 4.27 -5.45
C HIS A 56 5.93 4.20 -6.00
N LEU A 57 6.84 3.51 -5.30
CA LEU A 57 8.21 3.31 -5.77
C LEU A 57 8.26 2.55 -7.08
N LEU A 58 7.46 1.48 -7.22
CA LEU A 58 7.37 0.74 -8.48
C LEU A 58 6.86 1.60 -9.63
N MET A 59 5.86 2.46 -9.38
CA MET A 59 5.29 3.35 -10.40
C MET A 59 6.15 4.59 -10.67
N SER A 60 7.15 4.88 -9.85
CA SER A 60 7.99 6.08 -9.98
C SER A 60 8.80 6.10 -11.28
N GLU A 61 9.17 4.93 -11.79
CA GLU A 61 9.92 4.77 -13.04
C GLU A 61 9.04 4.84 -14.29
N TYR A 62 7.71 4.83 -14.13
CA TYR A 62 6.76 4.80 -15.24
C TYR A 62 6.09 6.17 -15.47
N ASN A 63 5.93 6.53 -16.75
CA ASN A 63 5.22 7.73 -17.18
C ASN A 63 3.69 7.55 -17.15
N ILE A 64 3.15 7.36 -15.94
CA ILE A 64 1.71 7.20 -15.67
C ILE A 64 1.16 8.55 -15.15
N SER A 65 -0.08 8.89 -15.49
CA SER A 65 -0.70 10.11 -14.99
C SER A 65 -0.82 10.10 -13.45
N GLU A 66 -0.67 11.28 -12.84
CA GLU A 66 -0.79 11.50 -11.39
C GLU A 66 -2.11 10.97 -10.80
N GLY A 67 -3.21 11.13 -11.53
CA GLY A 67 -4.53 10.65 -11.12
C GLY A 67 -4.59 9.12 -11.03
N TYR A 68 -4.04 8.42 -12.03
CA TYR A 68 -3.96 6.95 -12.00
C TYR A 68 -3.00 6.46 -10.92
N LYS A 69 -1.87 7.14 -10.70
CA LYS A 69 -0.94 6.81 -9.59
C LYS A 69 -1.64 6.93 -8.24
N SER A 70 -2.37 8.02 -8.02
CA SER A 70 -3.12 8.26 -6.77
C SER A 70 -4.21 7.22 -6.55
N ALA A 71 -4.97 6.89 -7.60
CA ALA A 71 -6.00 5.84 -7.53
C ALA A 71 -5.38 4.46 -7.23
N ALA A 72 -4.26 4.12 -7.89
CA ALA A 72 -3.55 2.87 -7.64
C ALA A 72 -3.02 2.78 -6.21
N ILE A 73 -2.46 3.87 -5.66
CA ILE A 73 -2.02 3.93 -4.26
C ILE A 73 -3.20 3.72 -3.31
N ALA A 74 -4.32 4.42 -3.50
CA ALA A 74 -5.51 4.24 -2.67
C ALA A 74 -6.05 2.81 -2.73
N LEU A 75 -6.17 2.23 -3.93
CA LEU A 75 -6.61 0.86 -4.13
C LEU A 75 -5.65 -0.14 -3.48
N SER A 76 -4.34 0.09 -3.57
CA SER A 76 -3.35 -0.78 -2.92
C SER A 76 -3.48 -0.80 -1.41
N GLY A 77 -3.94 0.30 -0.82
CA GLY A 77 -4.28 0.34 0.59
C GLY A 77 -5.46 -0.56 0.94
N TYR A 78 -6.51 -0.54 0.10
CA TYR A 78 -7.69 -1.38 0.26
C TYR A 78 -7.39 -2.88 0.08
N SER A 79 -6.49 -3.22 -0.84
CA SER A 79 -6.07 -4.60 -1.18
C SER A 79 -4.62 -4.91 -0.77
N ALA A 80 -4.17 -4.37 0.37
CA ALA A 80 -2.76 -4.36 0.75
C ALA A 80 -2.13 -5.75 0.85
N ARG A 81 -2.88 -6.75 1.36
CA ARG A 81 -2.40 -8.13 1.51
C ARG A 81 -2.21 -8.80 0.15
N GLU A 82 -3.18 -8.62 -0.74
CA GLU A 82 -3.19 -9.16 -2.08
C GLU A 82 -2.07 -8.54 -2.93
N VAL A 83 -1.93 -7.21 -2.88
CA VAL A 83 -0.86 -6.49 -3.58
C VAL A 83 0.52 -6.96 -3.12
N LEU A 84 0.76 -7.02 -1.81
CA LEU A 84 2.04 -7.51 -1.28
C LEU A 84 2.28 -8.99 -1.62
N GLY A 85 1.25 -9.82 -1.63
CA GLY A 85 1.33 -11.23 -2.04
C GLY A 85 1.74 -11.39 -3.51
N LEU A 86 1.12 -10.62 -4.40
CA LEU A 86 1.46 -10.60 -5.83
C LEU A 86 2.88 -10.10 -6.06
N LEU A 87 3.26 -9.00 -5.41
CA LEU A 87 4.61 -8.44 -5.49
C LEU A 87 5.67 -9.41 -4.99
N ARG A 88 5.43 -10.05 -3.83
CA ARG A 88 6.32 -11.08 -3.30
C ARG A 88 6.51 -12.21 -4.30
N THR A 89 5.41 -12.72 -4.87
CA THR A 89 5.47 -13.83 -5.83
C THR A 89 6.19 -13.44 -7.12
N GLY A 90 5.89 -12.26 -7.66
CA GLY A 90 6.53 -11.74 -8.87
C GLY A 90 8.02 -11.47 -8.68
N LEU A 91 8.41 -10.84 -7.57
CA LEU A 91 9.81 -10.59 -7.22
C LEU A 91 10.58 -11.89 -7.02
N LEU A 92 10.03 -12.83 -6.24
CA LEU A 92 10.68 -14.13 -6.03
C LEU A 92 10.83 -14.90 -7.34
N LYS A 93 9.83 -14.89 -8.22
CA LYS A 93 9.92 -15.54 -9.54
C LYS A 93 11.04 -14.92 -10.40
N LYS A 94 11.17 -13.59 -10.38
CA LYS A 94 12.21 -12.86 -11.12
C LYS A 94 13.61 -13.14 -10.55
N ILE A 95 13.74 -13.24 -9.23
CA ILE A 95 15.01 -13.54 -8.54
C ILE A 95 15.40 -15.02 -8.71
N SER A 96 14.44 -15.95 -8.69
CA SER A 96 14.70 -17.38 -8.84
C SER A 96 14.98 -17.82 -10.27
N GLY A 97 15.15 -16.88 -11.22
CA GLY A 97 15.39 -17.19 -12.63
C GLY A 97 14.23 -17.94 -13.29
N GLY A 98 13.00 -17.74 -12.83
CA GLY A 98 11.83 -18.43 -13.36
C GLY A 98 11.65 -18.12 -14.84
N LYS A 99 11.86 -19.14 -15.68
CA LYS A 99 11.50 -19.15 -17.10
C LYS A 99 10.06 -18.68 -17.32
#